data_AF-A0A369NB47-F1
#
_entry.id   AF-A0A369NB47-F1
#
_cell.length_a   1.000
_cell.length_b   1.000
_cell.length_c   1.000
_cell.angle_alpha   90.00
_cell.angle_beta   90.00
_cell.angle_gamma   90.00
#
_symmetry.space_group_name_H-M   'P 1'
#
loop_
_entity.id
_entity.type
_entity.pdbx_description
1 polymer ?
#
loop_
_entity_poly.entity_id
_entity_poly.type
_entity_poly.pdbx_seq_one_letter_code
_entity_poly.pdbx_strand_id
1 'polypeptide(L)'
;MKALKRAGKAAKTFASIVLAGSLVGIGLVGCSGEAMGNASGRDDEIVLTVSKCQTKELPQELLDEMTNRHPNLRFEFDTYSNSNYSAQIVTELEQRDIPDILINTRNQDLTEDLEHNLVDLAAYDFSSEYLPSVLDRMTIDGSLYYLPGYLTLAGFFYNKDLFAEHGWEAPQSLEELIALNEQAKAEGIRLMAYSMELTGQRFLQLTNIASAQFLHTPQGSSWEQDYLAGEASMVGTFEPFMDEYRLWLDSGLISADDLSLSNSDAAEMFANGDVAMIYGVANNVKTTDFDFDLGQAPFLARGEGEDNGWYLYAVSSYYGINKKLEEPGNEEKLAIALEMFDLMSTPEGQSMFTDGAEGRYPATRKADGELHAPLLSDYRNVVDRNNLVELAAYTAPLLLGGEALGGYIAGTVSAEEALQACDEAMKSNKSETQIGDVVAHIERDLSREETVRYFADAFREYGGTDLCLMLPGGMADGQMHPYGISGKLYEGELHANELTVLLPNAGKPVPTLATARISGEDLRAVLESGRTFERKDASREAFAPFRYEVSGAEVDYDADRKVRSLKVNGVEVADEDVFTVTYFDGAVETSRLTDAAVSDVKPVPAFTACKAAR
;
A
#
# COMPACT_ATOMS: atom_id res chain seq x y z
N MET A 1 -22.72 24.16 -18.33
CA MET A 1 -22.10 24.38 -17.00
C MET A 1 -22.33 23.20 -16.04
N LYS A 2 -23.53 22.60 -15.95
CA LYS A 2 -23.75 21.35 -15.18
C LYS A 2 -23.12 20.10 -15.85
N ALA A 3 -23.30 19.91 -17.16
CA ALA A 3 -22.68 18.82 -17.92
C ALA A 3 -21.13 18.85 -17.84
N LEU A 4 -20.50 20.01 -18.11
CA LEU A 4 -19.05 20.21 -17.93
C LEU A 4 -18.52 19.91 -16.51
N LYS A 5 -19.32 20.16 -15.46
CA LYS A 5 -18.94 19.83 -14.07
C LYS A 5 -19.08 18.33 -13.76
N ARG A 6 -19.98 17.62 -14.46
CA ARG A 6 -20.16 16.17 -14.32
C ARG A 6 -19.14 15.39 -15.14
N ALA A 7 -18.87 15.78 -16.38
CA ALA A 7 -17.77 15.23 -17.17
C ALA A 7 -16.42 15.34 -16.44
N GLY A 8 -16.14 16.49 -15.82
CA GLY A 8 -14.96 16.67 -14.97
C GLY A 8 -14.98 15.90 -13.64
N LYS A 9 -16.14 15.36 -13.22
CA LYS A 9 -16.26 14.46 -12.05
C LYS A 9 -16.06 13.01 -12.49
N ALA A 10 -16.73 12.59 -13.57
CA ALA A 10 -16.54 11.30 -14.25
C ALA A 10 -15.06 11.04 -14.58
N ALA A 11 -14.38 12.00 -15.19
CA ALA A 11 -12.95 11.88 -15.51
C ALA A 11 -12.08 11.71 -14.25
N LYS A 12 -12.42 12.38 -13.14
CA LYS A 12 -11.71 12.20 -11.86
C LYS A 12 -11.97 10.83 -11.24
N THR A 13 -13.21 10.36 -11.30
CA THR A 13 -13.62 9.02 -10.82
C THR A 13 -12.97 7.91 -11.66
N PHE A 14 -12.79 8.09 -12.98
CA PHE A 14 -12.07 7.13 -13.82
C PHE A 14 -10.54 7.20 -13.67
N ALA A 15 -9.95 8.38 -13.46
CA ALA A 15 -8.53 8.47 -13.16
C ALA A 15 -8.15 7.63 -11.91
N SER A 16 -9.05 7.49 -10.93
CA SER A 16 -8.90 6.54 -9.80
C SER A 16 -9.16 5.07 -10.14
N ILE A 17 -9.90 4.76 -11.20
CA ILE A 17 -10.16 3.38 -11.67
C ILE A 17 -8.94 2.79 -12.39
N VAL A 18 -8.17 3.60 -13.14
CA VAL A 18 -7.03 3.10 -13.94
C VAL A 18 -5.71 3.04 -13.13
N LEU A 19 -5.60 3.72 -11.99
CA LEU A 19 -4.34 3.85 -11.23
C LEU A 19 -3.98 2.70 -10.27
N ALA A 20 -4.66 1.55 -10.33
CA ALA A 20 -4.48 0.47 -9.34
C ALA A 20 -3.28 -0.48 -9.60
N GLY A 21 -2.28 -0.04 -10.35
CA GLY A 21 -0.97 -0.70 -10.45
C GLY A 21 0.07 0.08 -9.66
N SER A 22 0.36 -0.37 -8.42
CA SER A 22 1.56 -0.05 -7.63
C SER A 22 1.63 1.25 -6.80
N LEU A 23 0.55 1.97 -6.53
CA LEU A 23 0.59 3.08 -5.55
C LEU A 23 -0.63 3.11 -4.63
N VAL A 24 -0.38 2.88 -3.34
CA VAL A 24 -1.20 3.41 -2.24
C VAL A 24 -1.46 4.89 -2.53
N GLY A 25 -2.73 5.30 -2.62
CA GLY A 25 -3.09 6.60 -3.19
C GLY A 25 -4.38 7.21 -2.66
N ILE A 26 -4.31 7.75 -1.44
CA ILE A 26 -4.85 9.05 -0.98
C ILE A 26 -6.21 9.48 -1.57
N GLY A 27 -7.26 9.34 -0.75
CA GLY A 27 -8.51 10.08 -0.86
C GLY A 27 -8.81 10.90 0.40
N LEU A 28 -8.53 12.20 0.38
CA LEU A 28 -9.01 13.17 1.37
C LEU A 28 -10.50 13.46 1.13
N VAL A 29 -11.39 12.87 1.93
CA VAL A 29 -12.77 13.35 2.12
C VAL A 29 -13.04 13.31 3.61
N GLY A 30 -13.52 14.43 4.15
CA GLY A 30 -13.77 14.65 5.57
C GLY A 30 -15.23 14.48 5.97
N CYS A 31 -15.41 14.69 7.29
CA CYS A 31 -16.61 14.54 8.13
C CYS A 31 -16.82 13.11 8.63
N SER A 32 -17.07 12.83 9.91
CA SER A 32 -17.14 13.63 11.15
C SER A 32 -17.16 12.62 12.31
N GLY A 33 -16.17 12.65 13.22
CA GLY A 33 -16.07 11.70 14.33
C GLY A 33 -16.47 12.34 15.67
N GLU A 34 -17.45 11.76 16.35
CA GLU A 34 -17.70 12.01 17.77
C GLU A 34 -16.84 11.06 18.63
N ALA A 35 -15.86 11.67 19.30
CA ALA A 35 -15.27 11.36 20.60
C ALA A 35 -14.98 9.89 21.04
N MET A 36 -13.68 9.56 21.11
CA MET A 36 -13.10 8.74 22.18
C MET A 36 -12.15 9.62 23.01
N GLY A 37 -12.44 9.74 24.31
CA GLY A 37 -11.71 10.54 25.29
C GLY A 37 -10.65 9.73 26.04
N ASN A 38 -9.63 10.43 26.54
CA ASN A 38 -8.54 9.86 27.32
C ASN A 38 -8.71 10.23 28.81
N ALA A 39 -8.47 9.28 29.73
CA ALA A 39 -8.25 9.56 31.14
C ALA A 39 -7.54 8.38 31.84
N SER A 40 -6.30 8.65 32.29
CA SER A 40 -5.52 8.00 33.36
C SER A 40 -5.60 6.47 33.50
N GLY A 41 -4.44 5.83 33.29
CA GLY A 41 -4.23 4.39 33.46
C GLY A 41 -4.98 3.78 34.64
N ARG A 42 -5.91 2.89 34.32
CA ARG A 42 -6.50 1.92 35.24
C ARG A 42 -5.61 0.68 35.21
N ASP A 43 -5.40 0.06 36.37
CA ASP A 43 -4.66 -1.22 36.51
C ASP A 43 -5.28 -2.39 35.69
N ASP A 44 -6.45 -2.18 35.07
CA ASP A 44 -7.21 -3.17 34.27
C ASP A 44 -7.36 -2.76 32.77
N GLU A 45 -6.56 -1.81 32.25
CA GLU A 45 -6.62 -1.42 30.82
C GLU A 45 -5.98 -2.49 29.91
N ILE A 46 -6.70 -2.90 28.87
CA ILE A 46 -6.22 -3.83 27.85
C ILE A 46 -5.81 -3.03 26.62
N VAL A 47 -4.54 -3.12 26.23
CA VAL A 47 -4.02 -2.41 25.06
C VAL A 47 -3.76 -3.40 23.93
N LEU A 48 -4.50 -3.30 22.82
CA LEU A 48 -4.18 -4.02 21.57
C LEU A 48 -3.38 -3.12 20.65
N THR A 49 -2.17 -3.54 20.30
CA THR A 49 -1.33 -2.86 19.32
C THR A 49 -1.72 -3.27 17.89
N VAL A 50 -1.75 -2.32 16.96
CA VAL A 50 -2.22 -2.57 15.59
C VAL A 50 -1.30 -1.90 14.58
N SER A 51 -0.85 -2.63 13.55
CA SER A 51 -0.07 -2.02 12.46
C SER A 51 -0.95 -1.04 11.70
N LYS A 52 -0.40 0.11 11.33
CA LYS A 52 -1.11 1.09 10.51
C LYS A 52 -0.40 1.30 9.18
N CYS A 53 -0.96 0.67 8.15
CA CYS A 53 -0.95 1.26 6.81
C CYS A 53 -1.76 2.57 6.89
N GLN A 54 -1.35 3.63 6.20
CA GLN A 54 -1.92 4.98 6.27
C GLN A 54 -3.46 5.01 6.50
N THR A 55 -3.85 5.17 7.76
CA THR A 55 -5.14 5.64 8.34
C THR A 55 -6.50 5.10 7.88
N LYS A 56 -6.64 4.09 7.01
CA LYS A 56 -8.00 3.67 6.55
C LYS A 56 -8.30 2.17 6.44
N GLU A 57 -7.38 1.28 6.82
CA GLU A 57 -7.60 -0.15 6.61
C GLU A 57 -8.57 -0.77 7.62
N LEU A 58 -8.52 -0.36 8.90
CA LEU A 58 -9.57 -0.73 9.87
C LEU A 58 -10.65 0.38 9.96
N PRO A 59 -11.93 0.05 9.72
CA PRO A 59 -13.04 0.99 9.89
C PRO A 59 -13.14 1.49 11.32
N GLN A 60 -13.37 2.79 11.52
CA GLN A 60 -13.59 3.34 12.87
C GLN A 60 -14.81 2.70 13.54
N GLU A 61 -15.85 2.39 12.77
CA GLU A 61 -17.06 1.72 13.26
C GLU A 61 -16.75 0.36 13.89
N LEU A 62 -15.81 -0.40 13.32
CA LEU A 62 -15.33 -1.66 13.89
C LEU A 62 -14.61 -1.45 15.23
N LEU A 63 -13.74 -0.43 15.31
CA LEU A 63 -13.01 -0.10 16.53
C LEU A 63 -13.94 0.37 17.65
N ASP A 64 -14.94 1.18 17.30
CA ASP A 64 -15.95 1.70 18.22
C ASP A 64 -16.82 0.55 18.75
N GLU A 65 -17.24 -0.38 17.87
CA GLU A 65 -18.01 -1.56 18.27
C GLU A 65 -17.21 -2.45 19.23
N MET A 66 -15.93 -2.72 18.94
CA MET A 66 -15.07 -3.49 19.85
C MET A 66 -14.86 -2.79 21.20
N THR A 67 -14.69 -1.46 21.19
CA THR A 67 -14.57 -0.67 22.44
C THR A 67 -15.88 -0.66 23.24
N ASN A 68 -17.03 -0.64 22.56
CA ASN A 68 -18.34 -0.72 23.21
C ASN A 68 -18.56 -2.08 23.88
N ARG A 69 -18.10 -3.16 23.24
CA ARG A 69 -18.16 -4.52 23.82
C ARG A 69 -17.16 -4.73 24.95
N HIS A 70 -16.01 -4.06 24.88
CA HIS A 70 -14.91 -4.15 25.85
C HIS A 70 -14.52 -2.76 26.37
N PRO A 71 -15.21 -2.20 27.38
CA PRO A 71 -14.98 -0.82 27.84
C PRO A 71 -13.60 -0.52 28.44
N ASN A 72 -12.80 -1.55 28.71
CA ASN A 72 -11.40 -1.43 29.18
C ASN A 72 -10.38 -1.59 28.03
N LEU A 73 -10.84 -1.80 26.79
CA LEU A 73 -10.00 -1.94 25.61
C LEU A 73 -9.57 -0.58 25.08
N ARG A 74 -8.28 -0.48 24.74
CA ARG A 74 -7.70 0.63 23.99
C ARG A 74 -6.89 0.08 22.82
N PHE A 75 -7.07 0.67 21.64
CA PHE A 75 -6.22 0.38 20.49
C PHE A 75 -5.03 1.34 20.45
N GLU A 76 -3.84 0.81 20.20
CA GLU A 76 -2.62 1.57 19.99
C GLU A 76 -2.07 1.29 18.60
N PHE A 77 -2.04 2.30 17.74
CA PHE A 77 -1.63 2.12 16.35
C PHE A 77 -0.14 2.41 16.18
N ASP A 78 0.63 1.38 15.82
CA ASP A 78 2.00 1.58 15.37
C ASP A 78 1.99 1.97 13.90
N THR A 79 2.48 3.16 13.58
CA THR A 79 2.33 3.74 12.25
C THR A 79 3.65 4.09 11.64
N TYR A 80 3.79 3.64 10.41
CA TYR A 80 4.89 3.96 9.55
C TYR A 80 4.65 5.26 8.78
N SER A 81 5.65 6.14 8.79
CA SER A 81 5.54 7.46 8.17
C SER A 81 6.10 7.57 6.75
N ASN A 82 6.73 6.49 6.28
CA ASN A 82 7.29 6.41 4.95
C ASN A 82 6.32 5.66 4.00
N SER A 83 6.64 5.63 2.70
CA SER A 83 5.78 5.04 1.67
C SER A 83 6.02 3.56 1.44
N ASN A 84 7.20 3.03 1.78
CA ASN A 84 7.52 1.62 1.54
C ASN A 84 7.09 0.73 2.72
N TYR A 85 5.77 0.69 2.98
CA TYR A 85 5.19 -0.03 4.11
C TYR A 85 5.31 -1.55 3.95
N SER A 86 5.16 -2.07 2.73
CA SER A 86 5.29 -3.49 2.44
C SER A 86 6.66 -4.04 2.82
N ALA A 87 7.75 -3.32 2.49
CA ALA A 87 9.10 -3.74 2.86
C ALA A 87 9.35 -3.66 4.38
N GLN A 88 8.76 -2.69 5.07
CA GLN A 88 8.86 -2.64 6.53
C GLN A 88 8.21 -3.86 7.19
N ILE A 89 7.02 -4.27 6.73
CA ILE A 89 6.36 -5.47 7.30
C ILE A 89 7.20 -6.72 7.08
N VAL A 90 7.85 -6.85 5.92
CA VAL A 90 8.80 -7.96 5.66
C VAL A 90 9.88 -7.97 6.75
N THR A 91 10.53 -6.82 7.01
CA THR A 91 11.53 -6.72 8.08
C THR A 91 10.94 -7.06 9.45
N GLU A 92 9.76 -6.54 9.79
CA GLU A 92 9.14 -6.81 11.09
C GLU A 92 8.78 -8.29 11.29
N LEU A 93 8.36 -8.98 10.22
CA LEU A 93 8.10 -10.42 10.23
C LEU A 93 9.40 -11.23 10.39
N GLU A 94 10.43 -10.93 9.58
CA GLU A 94 11.76 -11.56 9.67
C GLU A 94 12.35 -11.42 11.10
N GLN A 95 12.10 -10.27 11.73
CA GLN A 95 12.63 -9.90 13.05
C GLN A 95 11.68 -10.26 14.21
N ARG A 96 10.50 -10.80 13.90
CA ARG A 96 9.45 -11.18 14.87
C ARG A 96 9.00 -10.03 15.78
N ASP A 97 8.95 -8.84 15.22
CA ASP A 97 8.66 -7.56 15.87
C ASP A 97 7.40 -6.92 15.28
N ILE A 98 6.32 -7.70 15.23
CA ILE A 98 5.00 -7.27 14.76
C ILE A 98 4.07 -6.92 15.94
N PRO A 99 3.06 -6.04 15.76
CA PRO A 99 2.08 -5.71 16.79
C PRO A 99 1.06 -6.85 17.02
N ASP A 100 0.13 -6.68 17.96
CA ASP A 100 -0.89 -7.68 18.32
C ASP A 100 -1.79 -8.04 17.10
N ILE A 101 -2.18 -7.03 16.32
CA ILE A 101 -2.90 -7.17 15.05
C ILE A 101 -2.06 -6.60 13.90
N LEU A 102 -1.67 -7.45 12.96
CA LEU A 102 -0.90 -7.07 11.78
C LEU A 102 -1.84 -6.76 10.61
N ILE A 103 -1.66 -5.60 9.99
CA ILE A 103 -2.32 -5.23 8.72
C ILE A 103 -1.26 -5.24 7.62
N ASN A 104 -1.36 -6.18 6.69
CA ASN A 104 -0.47 -6.28 5.55
C ASN A 104 -1.15 -5.80 4.25
N THR A 105 -0.34 -5.35 3.30
CA THR A 105 -0.78 -4.92 1.96
C THR A 105 -0.60 -6.01 0.91
N ARG A 106 0.04 -7.11 1.29
CA ARG A 106 0.31 -8.26 0.42
C ARG A 106 0.14 -9.54 1.22
N ASN A 107 -0.34 -10.57 0.53
CA ASN A 107 -0.18 -11.94 0.98
C ASN A 107 1.27 -12.34 0.66
N GLN A 108 2.16 -12.35 1.66
CA GLN A 108 3.60 -12.57 1.44
C GLN A 108 3.94 -14.06 1.36
N ASP A 109 4.93 -14.42 0.53
CA ASP A 109 5.48 -15.78 0.39
C ASP A 109 6.54 -16.14 1.46
N LEU A 110 6.37 -15.67 2.69
CA LEU A 110 7.26 -16.03 3.80
C LEU A 110 6.62 -17.13 4.64
N THR A 111 6.41 -18.31 4.05
CA THR A 111 5.67 -19.42 4.70
C THR A 111 6.19 -19.71 6.12
N GLU A 112 7.50 -19.74 6.32
CA GLU A 112 8.11 -19.93 7.65
C GLU A 112 7.89 -18.72 8.58
N ASP A 113 8.07 -17.49 8.12
CA ASP A 113 7.89 -16.32 9.01
C ASP A 113 6.43 -16.11 9.37
N LEU A 114 5.48 -16.35 8.46
CA LEU A 114 4.05 -16.31 8.78
C LEU A 114 3.69 -17.37 9.81
N GLU A 115 4.15 -18.63 9.64
CA GLU A 115 3.92 -19.70 10.61
C GLU A 115 4.49 -19.38 12.00
N HIS A 116 5.66 -18.74 12.04
CA HIS A 116 6.32 -18.38 13.29
C HIS A 116 5.70 -17.16 13.98
N ASN A 117 5.13 -16.23 13.22
CA ASN A 117 4.66 -14.95 13.75
C ASN A 117 3.15 -14.86 13.94
N LEU A 118 2.35 -15.62 13.20
CA LEU A 118 0.90 -15.45 13.16
C LEU A 118 0.14 -16.69 13.64
N VAL A 119 -1.04 -16.44 14.22
CA VAL A 119 -2.00 -17.47 14.61
C VAL A 119 -2.53 -18.14 13.35
N ASP A 120 -2.70 -19.48 13.40
CA ASP A 120 -3.37 -20.22 12.32
C ASP A 120 -4.90 -20.05 12.43
N LEU A 121 -5.44 -19.20 11.57
CA LEU A 121 -6.84 -18.82 11.50
C LEU A 121 -7.71 -19.92 10.87
N ALA A 122 -7.12 -20.92 10.21
CA ALA A 122 -7.87 -22.06 9.65
C ALA A 122 -8.55 -22.90 10.74
N ALA A 123 -8.07 -22.79 11.99
CA ALA A 123 -8.65 -23.48 13.15
C ALA A 123 -9.97 -22.89 13.65
N TYR A 124 -10.43 -21.75 13.10
CA TYR A 124 -11.60 -21.02 13.57
C TYR A 124 -12.75 -21.01 12.54
N ASP A 125 -13.99 -21.07 13.03
CA ASP A 125 -15.20 -21.22 12.21
C ASP A 125 -15.41 -20.07 11.20
N PHE A 126 -14.99 -18.85 11.54
CA PHE A 126 -15.15 -17.67 10.69
C PHE A 126 -14.38 -17.76 9.36
N SER A 127 -13.32 -18.57 9.27
CA SER A 127 -12.59 -18.82 8.02
C SER A 127 -13.52 -19.38 6.92
N SER A 128 -14.52 -20.16 7.32
CA SER A 128 -15.49 -20.77 6.41
C SER A 128 -16.52 -19.79 5.82
N GLU A 129 -16.49 -18.52 6.20
CA GLU A 129 -17.37 -17.49 5.66
C GLU A 129 -16.82 -16.84 4.37
N TYR A 130 -15.52 -17.00 4.10
CA TYR A 130 -14.84 -16.38 2.96
C TYR A 130 -15.07 -17.10 1.63
N LEU A 131 -14.93 -16.37 0.52
CA LEU A 131 -14.97 -16.90 -0.85
C LEU A 131 -13.82 -17.89 -1.06
N PRO A 132 -14.08 -19.12 -1.56
CA PRO A 132 -13.01 -20.10 -1.78
C PRO A 132 -11.92 -19.63 -2.73
N SER A 133 -12.28 -18.87 -3.78
CA SER A 133 -11.29 -18.35 -4.76
C SER A 133 -10.27 -17.40 -4.11
N VAL A 134 -10.67 -16.73 -3.04
CA VAL A 134 -9.82 -15.82 -2.27
C VAL A 134 -9.04 -16.59 -1.22
N LEU A 135 -9.74 -17.41 -0.42
CA LEU A 135 -9.13 -18.09 0.72
C LEU A 135 -8.14 -19.20 0.31
N ASP A 136 -8.41 -19.92 -0.78
CA ASP A 136 -7.54 -21.01 -1.26
C ASP A 136 -6.16 -20.45 -1.68
N ARG A 137 -6.12 -19.23 -2.21
CA ARG A 137 -4.85 -18.53 -2.56
C ARG A 137 -4.07 -18.03 -1.35
N MET A 138 -4.75 -17.87 -0.22
CA MET A 138 -4.14 -17.43 1.05
C MET A 138 -3.77 -18.60 1.97
N THR A 139 -4.15 -19.81 1.60
CA THR A 139 -3.91 -21.02 2.40
C THR A 139 -2.58 -21.66 1.99
N ILE A 140 -1.74 -21.95 2.98
CA ILE A 140 -0.41 -22.55 2.80
C ILE A 140 -0.42 -23.89 3.54
N ASP A 141 -0.33 -25.00 2.81
CA ASP A 141 -0.34 -26.36 3.38
C ASP A 141 -1.49 -26.65 4.36
N GLY A 142 -2.62 -25.95 4.19
CA GLY A 142 -3.81 -26.08 5.03
C GLY A 142 -3.91 -25.08 6.20
N SER A 143 -2.88 -24.27 6.42
CA SER A 143 -2.86 -23.17 7.39
C SER A 143 -3.22 -21.83 6.74
N LEU A 144 -3.82 -20.95 7.52
CA LEU A 144 -4.28 -19.63 7.08
C LEU A 144 -3.83 -18.56 8.07
N TYR A 145 -2.96 -17.64 7.67
CA TYR A 145 -2.39 -16.65 8.60
C TYR A 145 -3.02 -15.26 8.51
N TYR A 146 -3.82 -15.02 7.47
CA TYR A 146 -4.48 -13.76 7.21
C TYR A 146 -5.95 -13.94 6.87
N LEU A 147 -6.79 -12.96 7.24
CA LEU A 147 -8.11 -12.76 6.63
C LEU A 147 -8.05 -11.60 5.63
N PRO A 148 -8.69 -11.71 4.46
CA PRO A 148 -8.79 -10.61 3.52
C PRO A 148 -9.81 -9.57 3.97
N GLY A 149 -9.53 -8.30 3.67
CA GLY A 149 -10.50 -7.20 3.73
C GLY A 149 -11.50 -7.24 2.59
N TYR A 150 -11.89 -6.07 2.08
CA TYR A 150 -12.73 -6.02 0.87
C TYR A 150 -11.89 -6.27 -0.39
N LEU A 151 -12.54 -6.77 -1.43
CA LEU A 151 -12.01 -6.94 -2.78
C LEU A 151 -12.33 -5.71 -3.62
N THR A 152 -11.44 -5.40 -4.55
CA THR A 152 -11.72 -4.53 -5.69
C THR A 152 -11.52 -5.34 -6.95
N LEU A 153 -12.52 -5.34 -7.85
CA LEU A 153 -12.47 -6.16 -9.06
C LEU A 153 -11.94 -5.35 -10.23
N ALA A 154 -10.99 -5.93 -10.96
CA ALA A 154 -10.49 -5.45 -12.24
C ALA A 154 -11.25 -6.08 -13.40
N GLY A 155 -11.51 -5.27 -14.43
CA GLY A 155 -12.22 -5.68 -15.63
C GLY A 155 -12.38 -4.52 -16.60
N PHE A 156 -13.20 -4.74 -17.63
CA PHE A 156 -13.54 -3.70 -18.60
C PHE A 156 -14.82 -2.98 -18.19
N PHE A 157 -14.73 -1.69 -17.92
CA PHE A 157 -15.89 -0.83 -17.80
C PHE A 157 -16.40 -0.49 -19.18
N TYR A 158 -17.72 -0.50 -19.40
CA TYR A 158 -18.32 -0.19 -20.70
C TYR A 158 -19.57 0.67 -20.58
N ASN A 159 -19.77 1.50 -21.59
CA ASN A 159 -20.90 2.43 -21.70
C ASN A 159 -22.10 1.67 -22.32
N LYS A 160 -23.08 1.29 -21.50
CA LYS A 160 -24.24 0.52 -21.94
C LYS A 160 -25.10 1.29 -22.94
N ASP A 161 -25.18 2.62 -22.80
CA ASP A 161 -25.95 3.46 -23.72
C ASP A 161 -25.33 3.50 -25.11
N LEU A 162 -23.99 3.58 -25.20
CA LEU A 162 -23.29 3.53 -26.47
C LEU A 162 -23.43 2.15 -27.13
N PHE A 163 -23.34 1.07 -26.35
CA PHE A 163 -23.63 -0.28 -26.86
C PHE A 163 -25.06 -0.37 -27.41
N ALA A 164 -26.05 0.17 -26.70
CA ALA A 164 -27.44 0.19 -27.16
C ALA A 164 -27.66 1.06 -28.42
N GLU A 165 -26.97 2.20 -28.54
CA GLU A 165 -27.03 3.08 -29.71
C GLU A 165 -26.54 2.37 -30.99
N HIS A 166 -25.46 1.59 -30.85
CA HIS A 166 -24.86 0.86 -31.97
C HIS A 166 -25.42 -0.55 -32.17
N GLY A 167 -26.29 -1.01 -31.27
CA GLY A 167 -26.85 -2.37 -31.29
C GLY A 167 -25.80 -3.45 -31.02
N TRP A 168 -24.78 -3.13 -30.23
CA TRP A 168 -23.75 -4.06 -29.79
C TRP A 168 -24.22 -4.86 -28.57
N GLU A 169 -23.81 -6.13 -28.50
CA GLU A 169 -24.00 -6.97 -27.33
C GLU A 169 -22.72 -7.00 -26.49
N ALA A 170 -22.87 -7.14 -25.17
CA ALA A 170 -21.74 -7.23 -24.25
C ALA A 170 -21.01 -8.57 -24.46
N PRO A 171 -19.71 -8.58 -24.80
CA PRO A 171 -19.00 -9.79 -25.22
C PRO A 171 -18.83 -10.76 -24.04
N GLN A 172 -19.10 -12.05 -24.27
CA GLN A 172 -18.98 -13.12 -23.28
C GLN A 172 -17.69 -13.95 -23.44
N SER A 173 -16.93 -13.71 -24.51
CA SER A 173 -15.66 -14.39 -24.81
C SER A 173 -14.66 -13.46 -25.49
N LEU A 174 -13.38 -13.84 -25.51
CA LEU A 174 -12.35 -13.09 -26.23
C LEU A 174 -12.64 -13.02 -27.74
N GLU A 175 -13.18 -14.10 -28.32
CA GLU A 175 -13.57 -14.14 -29.73
C GLU A 175 -14.67 -13.13 -30.05
N GLU A 176 -15.68 -13.02 -29.18
CA GLU A 176 -16.75 -12.02 -29.31
C GLU A 176 -16.22 -10.59 -29.11
N LEU A 177 -15.28 -10.39 -28.18
CA LEU A 177 -14.63 -9.11 -27.97
C LEU A 177 -13.82 -8.67 -29.20
N ILE A 178 -13.07 -9.59 -29.82
CA ILE A 178 -12.32 -9.34 -31.07
C ILE A 178 -13.29 -9.01 -32.20
N ALA A 179 -14.38 -9.76 -32.35
CA ALA A 179 -15.40 -9.51 -33.37
C ALA A 179 -16.07 -8.15 -33.18
N LEU A 180 -16.39 -7.78 -31.94
CA LEU A 180 -16.92 -6.48 -31.58
C LEU A 180 -15.92 -5.34 -31.89
N ASN A 181 -14.63 -5.57 -31.67
CA ASN A 181 -13.59 -4.58 -32.01
C ASN A 181 -13.54 -4.33 -33.52
N GLU A 182 -13.62 -5.39 -34.33
CA GLU A 182 -13.68 -5.25 -35.79
C GLU A 182 -14.96 -4.54 -36.26
N GLN A 183 -16.09 -4.81 -35.61
CA GLN A 183 -17.34 -4.09 -35.87
C GLN A 183 -17.21 -2.59 -35.52
N ALA A 184 -16.74 -2.26 -34.32
CA ALA A 184 -16.55 -0.87 -33.89
C ALA A 184 -15.59 -0.11 -34.82
N LYS A 185 -14.46 -0.72 -35.22
CA LYS A 185 -13.52 -0.14 -36.19
C LYS A 185 -14.19 0.15 -37.54
N ALA A 186 -15.04 -0.74 -38.03
CA ALA A 186 -15.78 -0.52 -39.28
C ALA A 186 -16.76 0.64 -39.19
N GLU A 187 -17.26 0.93 -37.99
CA GLU A 187 -18.11 2.08 -37.67
C GLU A 187 -17.30 3.37 -37.37
N GLY A 188 -15.97 3.29 -37.41
CA GLY A 188 -15.07 4.41 -37.13
C GLY A 188 -14.91 4.73 -35.64
N ILE A 189 -15.28 3.79 -34.77
CA ILE A 189 -15.21 3.91 -33.32
C ILE A 189 -14.08 3.04 -32.80
N ARG A 190 -13.29 3.59 -31.89
CA ARG A 190 -12.30 2.82 -31.14
C ARG A 190 -13.03 2.09 -30.01
N LEU A 191 -13.02 0.76 -30.02
CA LEU A 191 -13.77 -0.01 -29.01
C LEU A 191 -13.26 0.27 -27.59
N MET A 192 -11.95 0.14 -27.37
CA MET A 192 -11.37 0.25 -26.03
C MET A 192 -10.14 1.13 -25.93
N ALA A 193 -9.99 1.76 -24.76
CA ALA A 193 -8.77 2.39 -24.31
C ALA A 193 -8.15 1.55 -23.19
N TYR A 194 -6.87 1.21 -23.33
CA TYR A 194 -6.10 0.57 -22.28
C TYR A 194 -4.76 1.31 -22.15
N SER A 195 -4.61 2.10 -21.09
CA SER A 195 -3.35 2.79 -20.79
C SER A 195 -2.22 1.79 -20.52
N MET A 196 -1.13 1.92 -21.29
CA MET A 196 0.11 1.14 -21.12
C MET A 196 1.33 2.04 -20.92
N GLU A 197 1.12 3.30 -20.50
CA GLU A 197 2.18 4.26 -20.16
C GLU A 197 3.09 3.71 -19.06
N LEU A 198 2.49 3.18 -17.98
CA LEU A 198 3.22 2.59 -16.87
C LEU A 198 3.66 1.16 -17.21
N THR A 199 4.92 0.83 -16.93
CA THR A 199 5.50 -0.51 -17.17
C THR A 199 4.68 -1.62 -16.52
N GLY A 200 4.12 -1.34 -15.35
CA GLY A 200 3.29 -2.30 -14.63
C GLY A 200 2.03 -2.73 -15.37
N GLN A 201 1.40 -1.84 -16.14
CA GLN A 201 0.22 -2.21 -16.95
C GLN A 201 0.57 -3.20 -18.07
N ARG A 202 1.78 -3.08 -18.62
CA ARG A 202 2.29 -3.96 -19.68
C ARG A 202 2.51 -5.37 -19.13
N PHE A 203 3.05 -5.45 -17.91
CA PHE A 203 3.23 -6.69 -17.16
C PHE A 203 1.88 -7.30 -16.74
N LEU A 204 0.98 -6.48 -16.18
CA LEU A 204 -0.36 -6.91 -15.79
C LEU A 204 -1.16 -7.47 -16.96
N GLN A 205 -1.01 -6.95 -18.18
CA GLN A 205 -1.67 -7.58 -19.33
C GLN A 205 -1.21 -9.04 -19.55
N LEU A 206 0.09 -9.33 -19.41
CA LEU A 206 0.59 -10.70 -19.51
C LEU A 206 0.07 -11.57 -18.37
N THR A 207 0.13 -11.06 -17.13
CA THR A 207 -0.29 -11.85 -15.97
C THR A 207 -1.80 -11.98 -15.85
N ASN A 208 -2.61 -11.06 -16.37
CA ASN A 208 -4.06 -11.21 -16.46
C ASN A 208 -4.46 -12.38 -17.36
N ILE A 209 -3.78 -12.52 -18.51
CA ILE A 209 -3.94 -13.67 -19.42
C ILE A 209 -3.56 -14.95 -18.67
N ALA A 210 -2.38 -14.97 -18.03
CA ALA A 210 -1.91 -16.14 -17.29
C ALA A 210 -2.83 -16.49 -16.10
N SER A 211 -3.36 -15.51 -15.37
CA SER A 211 -4.28 -15.70 -14.26
C SER A 211 -5.61 -16.29 -14.71
N ALA A 212 -6.17 -15.79 -15.80
CA ALA A 212 -7.42 -16.32 -16.36
C ALA A 212 -7.28 -17.75 -16.93
N GLN A 213 -6.07 -18.21 -17.27
CA GLN A 213 -5.87 -19.51 -17.92
C GLN A 213 -5.15 -20.56 -17.08
N PHE A 214 -4.29 -20.14 -16.15
CA PHE A 214 -3.34 -21.01 -15.48
C PHE A 214 -3.15 -20.70 -14.01
N LEU A 215 -2.85 -19.45 -13.61
CA LEU A 215 -2.46 -19.12 -12.22
C LEU A 215 -3.61 -19.31 -11.21
N HIS A 216 -4.87 -19.36 -11.66
CA HIS A 216 -6.00 -19.73 -10.80
C HIS A 216 -6.07 -21.24 -10.47
N THR A 217 -5.37 -22.09 -11.22
CA THR A 217 -5.37 -23.54 -11.02
C THR A 217 -4.41 -23.95 -9.91
N PRO A 218 -4.59 -25.10 -9.24
CA PRO A 218 -3.63 -25.58 -8.24
C PRO A 218 -2.19 -25.70 -8.77
N GLN A 219 -2.02 -26.11 -10.03
CA GLN A 219 -0.71 -26.20 -10.68
C GLN A 219 -0.12 -24.80 -10.91
N GLY A 220 -0.93 -23.84 -11.33
CA GLY A 220 -0.51 -22.45 -11.51
C GLY A 220 -0.16 -21.77 -10.21
N SER A 221 -0.95 -21.94 -9.15
CA SER A 221 -0.64 -21.43 -7.82
C SER A 221 0.67 -22.01 -7.27
N SER A 222 0.90 -23.31 -7.43
CA SER A 222 2.17 -23.94 -7.02
C SER A 222 3.35 -23.42 -7.85
N TRP A 223 3.17 -23.28 -9.16
CA TRP A 223 4.20 -22.70 -10.02
C TRP A 223 4.51 -21.24 -9.65
N GLU A 224 3.48 -20.47 -9.29
CA GLU A 224 3.63 -19.07 -8.87
C GLU A 224 4.41 -18.97 -7.56
N GLN A 225 4.14 -19.85 -6.60
CA GLN A 225 4.94 -19.96 -5.37
C GLN A 225 6.41 -20.29 -5.68
N ASP A 226 6.68 -21.27 -6.53
CA ASP A 226 8.04 -21.61 -6.95
C ASP A 226 8.71 -20.44 -7.70
N TYR A 227 7.95 -19.68 -8.49
CA TYR A 227 8.45 -18.51 -9.22
C TYR A 227 8.85 -17.38 -8.27
N LEU A 228 8.02 -17.12 -7.26
CA LEU A 228 8.25 -16.12 -6.23
C LEU A 228 9.43 -16.49 -5.32
N ALA A 229 9.63 -17.79 -5.07
CA ALA A 229 10.82 -18.33 -4.40
C ALA A 229 12.10 -18.32 -5.28
N GLY A 230 11.99 -17.98 -6.57
CA GLY A 230 13.10 -18.00 -7.52
C GLY A 230 13.50 -19.40 -8.00
N GLU A 231 12.64 -20.39 -7.80
CA GLU A 231 12.82 -21.80 -8.17
C GLU A 231 12.17 -22.16 -9.52
N ALA A 232 11.28 -21.30 -10.04
CA ALA A 232 10.68 -21.43 -11.37
C ALA A 232 11.06 -20.27 -12.33
N SER A 233 10.68 -20.43 -13.60
CA SER A 233 10.98 -19.50 -14.71
C SER A 233 9.73 -19.29 -15.56
N MET A 234 9.48 -18.06 -15.99
CA MET A 234 8.48 -17.75 -17.02
C MET A 234 8.92 -18.31 -18.37
N VAL A 235 10.21 -18.27 -18.69
CA VAL A 235 10.75 -18.98 -19.88
C VAL A 235 10.48 -20.47 -19.75
N GLY A 236 9.83 -21.05 -20.77
CA GLY A 236 9.38 -22.43 -20.83
C GLY A 236 7.98 -22.68 -20.28
N THR A 237 7.33 -21.67 -19.69
CA THR A 237 5.96 -21.76 -19.15
C THR A 237 5.02 -20.73 -19.77
N PHE A 238 5.47 -19.50 -20.00
CA PHE A 238 4.62 -18.35 -20.35
C PHE A 238 4.47 -18.10 -21.87
N GLU A 239 5.08 -18.92 -22.73
CA GLU A 239 4.96 -18.78 -24.18
C GLU A 239 3.50 -18.81 -24.69
N PRO A 240 2.60 -19.69 -24.20
CA PRO A 240 1.20 -19.66 -24.61
C PRO A 240 0.47 -18.36 -24.26
N PHE A 241 0.83 -17.72 -23.15
CA PHE A 241 0.24 -16.44 -22.74
C PHE A 241 0.80 -15.28 -23.57
N MET A 242 2.06 -15.37 -24.01
CA MET A 242 2.65 -14.43 -24.97
C MET A 242 2.03 -14.54 -26.37
N ASP A 243 1.63 -15.75 -26.78
CA ASP A 243 0.88 -15.97 -28.02
C ASP A 243 -0.51 -15.30 -27.97
N GLU A 244 -1.17 -15.31 -26.81
CA GLU A 244 -2.41 -14.57 -26.63
C GLU A 244 -2.17 -13.06 -26.52
N TYR A 245 -1.12 -12.60 -25.83
CA TYR A 245 -0.73 -11.19 -25.85
C TYR A 245 -0.55 -10.72 -27.30
N ARG A 246 0.10 -11.54 -28.14
CA ARG A 246 0.21 -11.27 -29.58
C ARG A 246 -1.15 -11.18 -30.26
N LEU A 247 -2.09 -12.08 -29.94
CA LEU A 247 -3.46 -12.01 -30.48
C LEU A 247 -4.15 -10.68 -30.12
N TRP A 248 -3.99 -10.19 -28.90
CA TRP A 248 -4.54 -8.89 -28.48
C TRP A 248 -3.96 -7.72 -29.31
N LEU A 249 -2.66 -7.76 -29.62
CA LEU A 249 -1.99 -6.79 -30.51
C LEU A 249 -2.47 -6.93 -31.96
N ASP A 250 -2.48 -8.14 -32.51
CA ASP A 250 -2.81 -8.42 -33.91
C ASP A 250 -4.29 -8.12 -34.22
N SER A 251 -5.18 -8.33 -33.23
CA SER A 251 -6.59 -7.93 -33.31
C SER A 251 -6.81 -6.44 -33.07
N GLY A 252 -5.79 -5.69 -32.67
CA GLY A 252 -5.87 -4.27 -32.34
C GLY A 252 -6.81 -3.97 -31.17
N LEU A 253 -6.99 -4.90 -30.24
CA LEU A 253 -7.61 -4.61 -28.93
C LEU A 253 -6.68 -3.70 -28.11
N ILE A 254 -5.38 -3.92 -28.24
CA ILE A 254 -4.30 -3.05 -27.76
C ILE A 254 -3.34 -2.73 -28.91
N SER A 255 -2.56 -1.67 -28.78
CA SER A 255 -1.69 -1.17 -29.84
C SER A 255 -0.43 -0.50 -29.29
N ALA A 256 0.54 -0.22 -30.15
CA ALA A 256 1.73 0.54 -29.76
C ALA A 256 1.41 2.00 -29.34
N ASP A 257 0.31 2.57 -29.83
CA ASP A 257 -0.12 3.92 -29.44
C ASP A 257 -0.49 3.99 -27.94
N ASP A 258 -0.93 2.86 -27.37
CA ASP A 258 -1.32 2.73 -25.97
C ASP A 258 -0.15 2.87 -25.00
N LEU A 259 1.09 2.66 -25.46
CA LEU A 259 2.30 2.89 -24.68
C LEU A 259 2.47 4.37 -24.27
N SER A 260 1.81 5.28 -24.99
CA SER A 260 1.82 6.72 -24.71
C SER A 260 0.51 7.24 -24.13
N LEU A 261 -0.51 6.38 -24.03
CA LEU A 261 -1.83 6.74 -23.52
C LEU A 261 -1.78 6.75 -21.99
N SER A 262 -1.96 7.92 -21.38
CA SER A 262 -2.00 8.03 -19.92
C SER A 262 -3.33 7.53 -19.36
N ASN A 263 -3.33 7.16 -18.08
CA ASN A 263 -4.54 6.79 -17.34
C ASN A 263 -5.60 7.90 -17.37
N SER A 264 -5.17 9.16 -17.32
CA SER A 264 -6.08 10.32 -17.32
C SER A 264 -6.70 10.56 -18.69
N ASP A 265 -5.92 10.38 -19.76
CA ASP A 265 -6.43 10.56 -21.12
C ASP A 265 -7.40 9.43 -21.49
N ALA A 266 -7.08 8.17 -21.15
CA ALA A 266 -7.99 7.04 -21.34
C ALA A 266 -9.32 7.26 -20.60
N ALA A 267 -9.25 7.74 -19.36
CA ALA A 267 -10.42 8.08 -18.55
C ALA A 267 -11.27 9.21 -19.17
N GLU A 268 -10.63 10.23 -19.73
CA GLU A 268 -11.33 11.33 -20.42
C GLU A 268 -12.00 10.84 -21.72
N MET A 269 -11.31 10.03 -22.53
CA MET A 269 -11.86 9.43 -23.74
C MET A 269 -13.13 8.61 -23.43
N PHE A 270 -13.09 7.78 -22.39
CA PHE A 270 -14.25 6.97 -22.02
C PHE A 270 -15.41 7.83 -21.47
N ALA A 271 -15.11 8.81 -20.62
CA ALA A 271 -16.13 9.71 -20.07
C ALA A 271 -16.82 10.55 -21.16
N ASN A 272 -16.13 10.87 -22.25
CA ASN A 272 -16.67 11.58 -23.41
C ASN A 272 -17.41 10.67 -24.40
N GLY A 273 -17.31 9.34 -24.26
CA GLY A 273 -17.85 8.36 -25.21
C GLY A 273 -17.01 8.20 -26.49
N ASP A 274 -15.75 8.67 -26.49
CA ASP A 274 -14.82 8.50 -27.62
C ASP A 274 -14.34 7.04 -27.75
N VAL A 275 -14.43 6.29 -26.65
CA VAL A 275 -14.27 4.83 -26.61
C VAL A 275 -15.44 4.19 -25.86
N ALA A 276 -15.74 2.94 -26.19
CA ALA A 276 -16.87 2.22 -25.61
C ALA A 276 -16.50 1.42 -24.36
N MET A 277 -15.22 1.10 -24.18
CA MET A 277 -14.70 0.33 -23.05
C MET A 277 -13.37 0.89 -22.52
N ILE A 278 -13.11 0.73 -21.22
CA ILE A 278 -11.82 1.02 -20.58
C ILE A 278 -11.48 -0.09 -19.58
N TYR A 279 -10.21 -0.52 -19.55
CA TYR A 279 -9.74 -1.46 -18.52
C TYR A 279 -9.34 -0.72 -17.24
N GLY A 280 -9.70 -1.28 -16.08
CA GLY A 280 -9.24 -0.78 -14.79
C GLY A 280 -9.79 -1.56 -13.61
N VAL A 281 -9.54 -1.06 -12.41
CA VAL A 281 -9.99 -1.63 -11.14
C VAL A 281 -11.12 -0.78 -10.56
N ALA A 282 -12.21 -1.42 -10.15
CA ALA A 282 -13.31 -0.75 -9.47
C ALA A 282 -12.86 -0.34 -8.07
N ASN A 283 -12.41 0.90 -7.87
CA ASN A 283 -12.18 1.43 -6.53
C ASN A 283 -12.98 2.71 -6.35
N ASN A 284 -13.92 2.71 -5.40
CA ASN A 284 -14.81 3.84 -5.11
C ASN A 284 -15.59 4.37 -6.33
N VAL A 285 -15.92 3.48 -7.28
CA VAL A 285 -16.75 3.82 -8.43
C VAL A 285 -18.12 4.29 -7.94
N LYS A 286 -18.65 5.34 -8.56
CA LYS A 286 -20.03 5.77 -8.37
C LYS A 286 -20.66 5.85 -9.73
N THR A 287 -21.55 4.92 -10.06
CA THR A 287 -22.27 4.91 -11.35
C THR A 287 -22.97 6.25 -11.62
N THR A 288 -23.43 6.93 -10.56
CA THR A 288 -24.03 8.28 -10.61
C THR A 288 -23.08 9.41 -11.04
N ASP A 289 -21.78 9.16 -11.16
CA ASP A 289 -20.82 10.14 -11.70
C ASP A 289 -20.87 10.22 -13.23
N PHE A 290 -21.48 9.24 -13.90
CA PHE A 290 -21.61 9.16 -15.35
C PHE A 290 -22.97 9.67 -15.83
N ASP A 291 -22.99 10.24 -17.03
CA ASP A 291 -24.23 10.65 -17.71
C ASP A 291 -24.80 9.51 -18.60
N PHE A 292 -24.25 8.30 -18.46
CA PHE A 292 -24.68 7.06 -19.14
C PHE A 292 -24.70 5.88 -18.17
N ASP A 293 -25.43 4.83 -18.52
CA ASP A 293 -25.47 3.57 -17.74
C ASP A 293 -24.13 2.82 -17.88
N LEU A 294 -23.48 2.54 -16.74
CA LEU A 294 -22.18 1.87 -16.68
C LEU A 294 -22.34 0.37 -16.36
N GLY A 295 -21.62 -0.47 -17.08
CA GLY A 295 -21.39 -1.88 -16.71
C GLY A 295 -19.91 -2.17 -16.52
N GLN A 296 -19.61 -3.27 -15.86
CA GLN A 296 -18.26 -3.85 -15.81
C GLN A 296 -18.34 -5.29 -16.31
N ALA A 297 -17.47 -5.60 -17.27
CA ALA A 297 -17.22 -6.90 -17.83
C ALA A 297 -15.94 -7.49 -17.21
N PRO A 298 -15.84 -8.82 -17.07
CA PRO A 298 -14.61 -9.47 -16.64
C PRO A 298 -13.49 -9.30 -17.67
N PHE A 299 -12.27 -9.69 -17.29
CA PHE A 299 -11.25 -9.96 -18.29
C PHE A 299 -11.60 -11.22 -19.09
N LEU A 300 -11.53 -11.12 -20.41
CA LEU A 300 -11.89 -12.19 -21.33
C LEU A 300 -10.62 -12.75 -21.96
N ALA A 301 -10.27 -13.98 -21.58
CA ALA A 301 -9.12 -14.69 -22.11
C ALA A 301 -9.58 -15.88 -22.98
N ARG A 302 -8.66 -16.53 -23.73
CA ARG A 302 -9.01 -17.80 -24.37
C ARG A 302 -9.36 -18.85 -23.31
N GLY A 303 -10.37 -19.66 -23.62
CA GLY A 303 -10.80 -20.79 -22.80
C GLY A 303 -11.85 -21.64 -23.52
N GLU A 304 -12.29 -22.71 -22.87
CA GLU A 304 -13.40 -23.54 -23.36
C GLU A 304 -14.68 -23.27 -22.56
N GLY A 305 -15.82 -23.15 -23.26
CA GLY A 305 -17.13 -23.05 -22.63
C GLY A 305 -17.38 -21.69 -21.96
N GLU A 306 -18.09 -21.70 -20.83
CA GLU A 306 -18.43 -20.46 -20.11
C GLU A 306 -17.22 -19.91 -19.32
N ASP A 307 -16.07 -20.59 -19.30
CA ASP A 307 -14.92 -20.34 -18.41
C ASP A 307 -13.95 -19.25 -18.91
N ASN A 308 -14.34 -18.51 -19.96
CA ASN A 308 -13.49 -17.52 -20.63
C ASN A 308 -13.42 -16.18 -19.90
N GLY A 309 -14.30 -15.94 -18.93
CA GLY A 309 -14.38 -14.69 -18.18
C GLY A 309 -13.92 -14.83 -16.74
N TRP A 310 -13.02 -13.94 -16.33
CA TRP A 310 -12.46 -13.86 -14.97
C TRP A 310 -12.45 -12.43 -14.47
N TYR A 311 -12.94 -12.20 -13.25
CA TYR A 311 -12.63 -10.95 -12.56
C TYR A 311 -11.30 -11.12 -11.84
N LEU A 312 -10.35 -10.24 -12.17
CA LEU A 312 -9.14 -10.15 -11.38
C LEU A 312 -9.47 -9.35 -10.13
N TYR A 313 -8.85 -9.62 -8.99
CA TYR A 313 -9.09 -8.83 -7.78
C TYR A 313 -7.81 -8.37 -7.11
N ALA A 314 -7.91 -7.23 -6.43
CA ALA A 314 -6.98 -6.83 -5.38
C ALA A 314 -7.72 -6.83 -4.04
N VAL A 315 -7.05 -7.33 -3.00
CA VAL A 315 -7.53 -7.26 -1.61
C VAL A 315 -7.12 -5.91 -1.02
N SER A 316 -7.99 -5.28 -0.23
CA SER A 316 -7.70 -3.99 0.39
C SER A 316 -6.52 -4.07 1.36
N SER A 317 -6.55 -5.09 2.23
CA SER A 317 -5.54 -5.43 3.22
C SER A 317 -5.74 -6.86 3.72
N TYR A 318 -4.71 -7.42 4.33
CA TYR A 318 -4.68 -8.73 4.96
C TYR A 318 -4.49 -8.55 6.46
N TYR A 319 -5.31 -9.21 7.27
CA TYR A 319 -5.34 -9.03 8.73
C TYR A 319 -4.88 -10.29 9.42
N GLY A 320 -3.83 -10.20 10.24
CA GLY A 320 -3.25 -11.32 10.98
C GLY A 320 -3.24 -11.06 12.48
N ILE A 321 -3.30 -12.12 13.26
CA ILE A 321 -3.17 -12.06 14.73
C ILE A 321 -1.78 -12.55 15.10
N ASN A 322 -1.06 -11.78 15.91
CA ASN A 322 0.27 -12.16 16.37
C ASN A 322 0.21 -13.38 17.30
N LYS A 323 1.01 -14.39 16.98
CA LYS A 323 1.12 -15.66 17.70
C LYS A 323 1.58 -15.49 19.15
N LYS A 324 2.29 -14.40 19.48
CA LYS A 324 2.63 -14.05 20.88
C LYS A 324 1.40 -13.93 21.77
N LEU A 325 0.22 -13.66 21.21
CA LEU A 325 -1.03 -13.65 21.97
C LEU A 325 -1.45 -15.04 22.48
N GLU A 326 -0.91 -16.13 21.94
CA GLU A 326 -1.11 -17.50 22.45
C GLU A 326 -0.26 -17.80 23.69
N GLU A 327 0.72 -16.95 24.01
CA GLU A 327 1.59 -17.13 25.17
C GLU A 327 0.83 -16.86 26.49
N PRO A 328 1.18 -17.55 27.60
CA PRO A 328 0.52 -17.36 28.89
C PRO A 328 0.54 -15.91 29.36
N GLY A 329 -0.61 -15.38 29.78
CA GLY A 329 -0.79 -14.00 30.21
C GLY A 329 -1.41 -13.07 29.15
N ASN A 330 -1.60 -13.54 27.92
CA ASN A 330 -2.26 -12.78 26.84
C ASN A 330 -3.67 -13.28 26.51
N GLU A 331 -4.25 -14.16 27.33
CA GLU A 331 -5.50 -14.88 27.01
C GLU A 331 -6.68 -13.93 26.72
N GLU A 332 -6.78 -12.83 27.47
CA GLU A 332 -7.85 -11.84 27.28
C GLU A 332 -7.65 -11.04 25.99
N LYS A 333 -6.40 -10.67 25.66
CA LYS A 333 -6.07 -10.01 24.39
C LYS A 333 -6.40 -10.91 23.20
N LEU A 334 -6.03 -12.19 23.26
CA LEU A 334 -6.32 -13.17 22.21
C LEU A 334 -7.82 -13.33 22.00
N ALA A 335 -8.60 -13.44 23.09
CA ALA A 335 -10.05 -13.56 23.00
C ALA A 335 -10.70 -12.36 22.31
N ILE A 336 -10.26 -11.14 22.64
CA ILE A 336 -10.75 -9.91 22.00
C ILE A 336 -10.33 -9.84 20.52
N ALA A 337 -9.09 -10.21 20.20
CA ALA A 337 -8.59 -10.26 18.82
C ALA A 337 -9.40 -11.24 17.96
N LEU A 338 -9.70 -12.43 18.49
CA LEU A 338 -10.52 -13.44 17.80
C LEU A 338 -11.97 -12.99 17.63
N GLU A 339 -12.55 -12.31 18.62
CA GLU A 339 -13.90 -11.74 18.49
C GLU A 339 -13.94 -10.65 17.39
N MET A 340 -12.91 -9.82 17.31
CA MET A 340 -12.79 -8.83 16.24
C MET A 340 -12.74 -9.51 14.86
N PHE A 341 -11.97 -10.58 14.71
CA PHE A 341 -11.86 -11.34 13.45
C PHE A 341 -13.17 -12.07 13.09
N ASP A 342 -13.90 -12.58 14.08
CA ASP A 342 -15.24 -13.13 13.88
C ASP A 342 -16.21 -12.05 13.36
N LEU A 343 -16.24 -10.87 14.01
CA LEU A 343 -17.07 -9.74 13.58
C LEU A 343 -16.73 -9.28 12.16
N MET A 344 -15.43 -9.15 11.83
CA MET A 344 -14.95 -8.81 10.49
C MET A 344 -15.44 -9.78 9.41
N SER A 345 -15.71 -11.04 9.78
CA SER A 345 -16.14 -12.10 8.87
C SER A 345 -17.66 -12.17 8.68
N THR A 346 -18.42 -11.36 9.42
CA THR A 346 -19.88 -11.25 9.27
C THR A 346 -20.27 -10.29 8.13
N PRO A 347 -21.50 -10.38 7.57
CA PRO A 347 -22.01 -9.39 6.63
C PRO A 347 -22.00 -7.96 7.18
N GLU A 348 -22.28 -7.80 8.48
CA GLU A 348 -22.24 -6.51 9.16
C GLU A 348 -20.80 -5.96 9.16
N GLY A 349 -19.83 -6.75 9.61
CA GLY A 349 -18.42 -6.35 9.61
C GLY A 349 -17.91 -6.01 8.21
N GLN A 350 -18.19 -6.85 7.21
CA GLN A 350 -17.77 -6.56 5.82
C GLN A 350 -18.38 -5.27 5.27
N SER A 351 -19.62 -4.93 5.64
CA SER A 351 -20.22 -3.66 5.21
C SER A 351 -19.53 -2.42 5.80
N MET A 352 -18.95 -2.54 7.01
CA MET A 352 -18.08 -1.49 7.59
C MET A 352 -16.81 -1.27 6.75
N PHE A 353 -16.28 -2.34 6.13
CA PHE A 353 -15.10 -2.25 5.24
C PHE A 353 -15.44 -1.70 3.85
N THR A 354 -16.60 -2.07 3.28
CA THR A 354 -17.00 -1.59 1.95
C THR A 354 -17.49 -0.15 1.99
N ASP A 355 -17.99 0.35 3.13
CA ASP A 355 -18.45 1.74 3.35
C ASP A 355 -19.47 2.19 2.27
N GLY A 356 -20.29 1.23 1.80
CA GLY A 356 -21.30 1.44 0.75
C GLY A 356 -20.75 1.86 -0.63
N ALA A 357 -19.46 1.66 -0.89
CA ALA A 357 -18.85 2.00 -2.18
C ALA A 357 -19.15 0.94 -3.26
N GLU A 358 -19.71 1.34 -4.41
CA GLU A 358 -20.15 0.39 -5.46
C GLU A 358 -19.01 -0.42 -6.12
N GLY A 359 -17.74 -0.05 -5.90
CA GLY A 359 -16.57 -0.79 -6.38
C GLY A 359 -15.85 -1.63 -5.32
N ARG A 360 -16.29 -1.59 -4.06
CA ARG A 360 -15.71 -2.40 -2.99
C ARG A 360 -16.63 -3.55 -2.72
N TYR A 361 -16.09 -4.76 -2.83
CA TYR A 361 -16.84 -5.98 -2.72
C TYR A 361 -16.41 -6.75 -1.47
N PRO A 362 -17.34 -7.34 -0.72
CA PRO A 362 -17.00 -8.16 0.43
C PRO A 362 -16.20 -9.40 0.00
N ALA A 363 -15.24 -9.85 0.82
CA ALA A 363 -14.52 -11.11 0.55
C ALA A 363 -15.28 -12.36 1.04
N THR A 364 -16.45 -12.18 1.66
CA THR A 364 -17.28 -13.25 2.23
C THR A 364 -18.41 -13.70 1.30
N ARG A 365 -18.80 -14.98 1.42
CA ARG A 365 -19.87 -15.60 0.63
C ARG A 365 -21.26 -15.07 0.96
N LYS A 366 -21.49 -14.66 2.21
CA LYS A 366 -22.83 -14.33 2.76
C LYS A 366 -23.15 -12.84 2.71
N ALA A 367 -22.32 -12.02 2.10
CA ALA A 367 -22.61 -10.60 2.04
C ALA A 367 -23.77 -10.34 1.07
N ASP A 368 -24.81 -9.69 1.57
CA ASP A 368 -26.15 -9.57 0.98
C ASP A 368 -26.15 -8.81 -0.36
N GLY A 369 -25.76 -9.48 -1.45
CA GLY A 369 -25.94 -8.96 -2.81
C GLY A 369 -24.93 -7.90 -3.27
N GLU A 370 -23.93 -7.53 -2.46
CA GLU A 370 -22.93 -6.51 -2.84
C GLU A 370 -22.00 -6.97 -3.98
N LEU A 371 -21.55 -8.24 -3.99
CA LEU A 371 -20.90 -8.85 -5.16
C LEU A 371 -21.82 -8.99 -6.37
N HIS A 372 -23.12 -8.70 -6.21
CA HIS A 372 -24.14 -8.71 -7.26
C HIS A 372 -24.67 -7.29 -7.52
N ALA A 373 -23.86 -6.27 -7.24
CA ALA A 373 -24.18 -4.86 -7.47
C ALA A 373 -24.53 -4.58 -8.95
N PRO A 374 -25.25 -3.46 -9.22
CA PRO A 374 -25.67 -3.09 -10.58
C PRO A 374 -24.54 -3.11 -11.63
N LEU A 375 -23.32 -2.80 -11.20
CA LEU A 375 -22.12 -2.76 -12.04
C LEU A 375 -21.80 -4.12 -12.69
N LEU A 376 -21.99 -5.22 -11.95
CA LEU A 376 -21.67 -6.59 -12.38
C LEU A 376 -22.87 -7.34 -12.95
N SER A 377 -24.02 -6.68 -13.07
CA SER A 377 -25.31 -7.31 -13.41
C SER A 377 -25.30 -8.15 -14.69
N ASP A 378 -24.64 -7.66 -15.74
CA ASP A 378 -24.59 -8.32 -17.05
C ASP A 378 -23.65 -9.55 -17.06
N TYR A 379 -22.78 -9.68 -16.05
CA TYR A 379 -21.78 -10.75 -15.92
C TYR A 379 -21.84 -11.45 -14.56
N ARG A 380 -23.04 -11.47 -13.95
CA ARG A 380 -23.26 -12.06 -12.63
C ARG A 380 -22.83 -13.52 -12.55
N ASN A 381 -22.99 -14.26 -13.64
CA ASN A 381 -22.60 -15.67 -13.75
C ASN A 381 -21.10 -15.90 -13.50
N VAL A 382 -20.22 -14.94 -13.77
CA VAL A 382 -18.77 -15.06 -13.50
C VAL A 382 -18.52 -15.08 -11.99
N VAL A 383 -19.17 -14.16 -11.28
CA VAL A 383 -19.13 -14.09 -9.82
C VAL A 383 -19.79 -15.31 -9.17
N ASP A 384 -20.98 -15.71 -9.63
CA ASP A 384 -21.72 -16.85 -9.09
C ASP A 384 -20.93 -18.17 -9.20
N ARG A 385 -20.07 -18.29 -10.22
CA ARG A 385 -19.16 -19.43 -10.43
C ARG A 385 -17.86 -19.32 -9.66
N ASN A 386 -17.64 -18.20 -8.95
CA ASN A 386 -16.42 -17.93 -8.19
C ASN A 386 -15.17 -17.86 -9.09
N ASN A 387 -15.33 -17.41 -10.35
CA ASN A 387 -14.24 -17.14 -11.30
C ASN A 387 -13.58 -15.80 -10.97
N LEU A 388 -12.96 -15.76 -9.79
CA LEU A 388 -12.18 -14.64 -9.27
C LEU A 388 -10.74 -15.11 -9.12
N VAL A 389 -9.78 -14.30 -9.50
CA VAL A 389 -8.36 -14.61 -9.33
C VAL A 389 -7.60 -13.35 -8.94
N GLU A 390 -6.64 -13.48 -8.06
CA GLU A 390 -5.85 -12.33 -7.59
C GLU A 390 -5.00 -11.75 -8.72
N LEU A 391 -4.82 -10.44 -8.71
CA LEU A 391 -3.89 -9.76 -9.60
C LEU A 391 -2.44 -10.20 -9.28
N ALA A 392 -1.81 -10.90 -10.22
CA ALA A 392 -0.41 -11.29 -10.13
C ALA A 392 0.51 -10.09 -10.43
N ALA A 393 0.86 -9.34 -9.37
CA ALA A 393 1.65 -8.12 -9.42
C ALA A 393 2.98 -8.29 -8.66
N TYR A 394 3.99 -8.85 -9.32
CA TYR A 394 5.31 -9.10 -8.70
C TYR A 394 6.18 -7.85 -8.83
N THR A 395 6.60 -7.23 -7.72
CA THR A 395 7.22 -5.88 -7.72
C THR A 395 8.35 -5.70 -8.72
N ALA A 396 9.35 -6.61 -8.71
CA ALA A 396 10.52 -6.49 -9.58
C ALA A 396 10.18 -6.74 -11.08
N PRO A 397 9.49 -7.84 -11.46
CA PRO A 397 9.02 -8.04 -12.83
C PRO A 397 8.06 -6.96 -13.33
N LEU A 398 7.19 -6.43 -12.47
CA LEU A 398 6.23 -5.37 -12.81
C LEU A 398 6.97 -4.12 -13.32
N LEU A 399 8.10 -3.78 -12.71
CA LEU A 399 8.92 -2.66 -13.15
C LEU A 399 9.82 -3.03 -14.34
N LEU A 400 10.73 -4.00 -14.15
CA LEU A 400 11.80 -4.30 -15.10
C LEU A 400 11.33 -5.16 -16.28
N GLY A 401 10.52 -6.19 -16.00
CA GLY A 401 9.88 -7.01 -17.03
C GLY A 401 8.85 -6.21 -17.83
N GLY A 402 8.08 -5.34 -17.16
CA GLY A 402 7.16 -4.42 -17.79
C GLY A 402 7.82 -3.50 -18.84
N GLU A 403 9.05 -3.04 -18.60
CA GLU A 403 9.79 -2.25 -19.59
C GLU A 403 10.12 -3.09 -20.85
N ALA A 404 10.60 -4.32 -20.68
CA ALA A 404 10.88 -5.23 -21.78
C ALA A 404 9.63 -5.59 -22.59
N LEU A 405 8.48 -5.77 -21.91
CA LEU A 405 7.19 -5.97 -22.56
C LEU A 405 6.75 -4.74 -23.37
N GLY A 406 7.14 -3.53 -22.98
CA GLY A 406 6.98 -2.33 -23.81
C GLY A 406 7.76 -2.42 -25.13
N GLY A 407 8.99 -2.92 -25.07
CA GLY A 407 9.78 -3.23 -26.26
C GLY A 407 9.14 -4.33 -27.12
N TYR A 408 8.47 -5.31 -26.50
CA TYR A 408 7.73 -6.35 -27.23
C TYR A 408 6.53 -5.78 -27.99
N ILE A 409 5.73 -4.92 -27.33
CA ILE A 409 4.61 -4.20 -27.96
C ILE A 409 5.10 -3.33 -29.12
N ALA A 410 6.23 -2.64 -28.96
CA ALA A 410 6.84 -1.81 -29.99
C ALA A 410 7.52 -2.61 -31.12
N GLY A 411 7.64 -3.94 -30.98
CA GLY A 411 8.31 -4.82 -31.95
C GLY A 411 9.85 -4.73 -31.94
N THR A 412 10.45 -4.17 -30.90
CA THR A 412 11.91 -4.04 -30.73
C THR A 412 12.52 -5.14 -29.87
N VAL A 413 11.70 -5.91 -29.14
CA VAL A 413 12.09 -7.02 -28.26
C VAL A 413 11.26 -8.25 -28.62
N SER A 414 11.87 -9.44 -28.60
CA SER A 414 11.17 -10.71 -28.82
C SER A 414 10.40 -11.19 -27.57
N ALA A 415 9.48 -12.14 -27.74
CA ALA A 415 8.76 -12.70 -26.60
C ALA A 415 9.71 -13.37 -25.59
N GLU A 416 10.67 -14.15 -26.08
CA GLU A 416 11.68 -14.84 -25.26
C GLU A 416 12.54 -13.85 -24.46
N GLU A 417 13.01 -12.77 -25.09
CA GLU A 417 13.78 -11.72 -24.40
C GLU A 417 12.94 -11.01 -23.32
N ALA A 418 11.66 -10.78 -23.56
CA ALA A 418 10.77 -10.16 -22.57
C ALA A 418 10.51 -11.08 -21.36
N LEU A 419 10.30 -12.38 -21.58
CA LEU A 419 10.15 -13.36 -20.50
C LEU A 419 11.47 -13.51 -19.72
N GLN A 420 12.60 -13.56 -20.41
CA GLN A 420 13.91 -13.63 -19.76
C GLN A 420 14.17 -12.40 -18.87
N ALA A 421 13.76 -11.20 -19.30
CA ALA A 421 13.86 -10.00 -18.47
C ALA A 421 13.02 -10.09 -17.20
N CYS A 422 11.84 -10.72 -17.25
CA CYS A 422 11.02 -10.99 -16.06
C CYS A 422 11.74 -11.95 -15.09
N ASP A 423 12.32 -13.03 -15.61
CA ASP A 423 13.06 -14.01 -14.81
C ASP A 423 14.34 -13.44 -14.18
N GLU A 424 15.06 -12.59 -14.92
CA GLU A 424 16.24 -11.87 -14.40
C GLU A 424 15.85 -10.86 -13.30
N ALA A 425 14.70 -10.19 -13.44
CA ALA A 425 14.16 -9.31 -12.41
C ALA A 425 13.85 -10.10 -11.13
N MET A 426 13.24 -11.29 -11.22
CA MET A 426 12.97 -12.13 -10.05
C MET A 426 14.24 -12.64 -9.34
N LYS A 427 15.29 -13.00 -10.08
CA LYS A 427 16.56 -13.45 -9.46
C LYS A 427 17.25 -12.37 -8.63
N SER A 428 16.95 -11.10 -8.91
CA SER A 428 17.46 -9.98 -8.11
C SER A 428 16.66 -9.75 -6.82
N ASN A 429 15.52 -10.43 -6.66
CA ASN A 429 14.55 -10.26 -5.58
C ASN A 429 14.87 -11.11 -4.33
N LYS A 430 16.13 -11.12 -3.87
CA LYS A 430 16.34 -11.34 -2.42
C LYS A 430 15.50 -10.28 -1.69
N SER A 431 14.82 -10.66 -0.60
CA SER A 431 13.90 -9.86 0.23
C SER A 431 13.94 -8.37 -0.12
N GLU A 432 12.82 -7.73 -0.49
CA GLU A 432 12.79 -6.35 -1.02
C GLU A 432 13.67 -5.37 -0.20
N THR A 433 13.86 -5.64 1.08
CA THR A 433 14.72 -4.93 2.05
C THR A 433 16.23 -5.14 1.80
N GLN A 434 16.68 -6.33 1.43
CA GLN A 434 18.08 -6.74 1.22
C GLN A 434 18.66 -6.38 -0.15
N ILE A 435 17.94 -5.63 -0.97
CA ILE A 435 18.43 -5.17 -2.27
C ILE A 435 19.57 -4.15 -2.08
N GLY A 436 20.69 -4.36 -2.78
CA GLY A 436 21.83 -3.45 -2.82
C GLY A 436 23.03 -3.87 -1.97
N ASP A 437 24.06 -3.03 -1.95
CA ASP A 437 25.30 -3.30 -1.21
C ASP A 437 25.05 -3.32 0.30
N VAL A 438 25.71 -4.25 1.01
CA VAL A 438 25.85 -4.18 2.46
C VAL A 438 26.64 -2.92 2.82
N VAL A 439 26.02 -2.03 3.59
CA VAL A 439 26.61 -0.74 3.97
C VAL A 439 27.19 -0.75 5.38
N ALA A 440 26.65 -1.57 6.28
CA ALA A 440 27.13 -1.74 7.65
C ALA A 440 26.74 -3.11 8.23
N HIS A 441 27.27 -3.42 9.41
CA HIS A 441 26.83 -4.54 10.25
C HIS A 441 26.40 -3.98 11.61
N ILE A 442 25.18 -4.28 12.04
CA ILE A 442 24.59 -3.82 13.29
C ILE A 442 24.81 -4.90 14.36
N GLU A 443 25.50 -4.54 15.45
CA GLU A 443 25.94 -5.50 16.48
C GLU A 443 24.82 -6.03 17.39
N ARG A 444 23.69 -5.33 17.46
CA ARG A 444 22.49 -5.67 18.24
C ARG A 444 21.31 -4.84 17.77
N ASP A 445 20.11 -5.28 18.08
CA ASP A 445 18.91 -4.44 17.93
C ASP A 445 19.09 -3.10 18.63
N LEU A 446 18.76 -2.03 17.91
CA LEU A 446 18.70 -0.68 18.43
C LEU A 446 17.25 -0.35 18.80
N SER A 447 17.04 0.38 19.90
CA SER A 447 15.74 0.98 20.14
C SER A 447 15.38 2.00 19.05
N ARG A 448 14.12 2.42 18.99
CA ARG A 448 13.69 3.48 18.08
C ARG A 448 14.47 4.77 18.33
N GLU A 449 14.65 5.15 19.60
CA GLU A 449 15.43 6.32 20.01
C GLU A 449 16.91 6.18 19.63
N GLU A 450 17.50 4.99 19.84
CA GLU A 450 18.89 4.72 19.44
C GLU A 450 19.06 4.81 17.92
N THR A 451 18.08 4.33 17.16
CA THR A 451 18.06 4.43 15.69
C THR A 451 17.95 5.90 15.25
N VAL A 452 17.02 6.67 15.82
CA VAL A 452 16.89 8.11 15.51
C VAL A 452 18.20 8.84 15.83
N ARG A 453 18.85 8.52 16.96
CA ARG A 453 20.12 9.13 17.35
C ARG A 453 21.28 8.74 16.42
N TYR A 454 21.32 7.49 15.94
CA TYR A 454 22.28 7.06 14.91
C TYR A 454 22.16 7.92 13.65
N PHE A 455 20.94 8.12 13.14
CA PHE A 455 20.73 9.01 11.99
C PHE A 455 21.05 10.46 12.31
N ALA A 456 20.75 10.93 13.51
CA ALA A 456 21.11 12.29 13.93
C ALA A 456 22.63 12.51 13.91
N ASP A 457 23.43 11.55 14.37
CA ASP A 457 24.89 11.62 14.30
C ASP A 457 25.39 11.62 12.85
N ALA A 458 24.89 10.71 12.01
CA ALA A 458 25.26 10.64 10.60
C ALA A 458 24.93 11.93 9.84
N PHE A 459 23.74 12.51 10.09
CA PHE A 459 23.31 13.74 9.43
C PHE A 459 23.95 15.00 9.98
N ARG A 460 24.32 15.04 11.28
CA ARG A 460 25.17 16.10 11.84
C ARG A 460 26.50 16.18 11.09
N GLU A 461 27.15 15.03 10.90
CA GLU A 461 28.43 14.95 10.20
C GLU A 461 28.29 15.32 8.71
N TYR A 462 27.29 14.76 8.02
CA TYR A 462 27.03 15.07 6.63
C TYR A 462 26.74 16.57 6.40
N GLY A 463 25.96 17.19 7.28
CA GLY A 463 25.66 18.62 7.25
C GLY A 463 26.84 19.50 7.67
N GLY A 464 27.85 18.94 8.34
CA GLY A 464 28.97 19.69 8.91
C GLY A 464 28.52 20.71 9.97
N THR A 465 27.47 20.39 10.73
CA THR A 465 26.85 21.31 11.70
C THR A 465 27.24 20.98 13.14
N ASP A 466 27.07 21.95 14.04
CA ASP A 466 27.31 21.77 15.48
C ASP A 466 26.34 20.74 16.07
N LEU A 467 25.08 20.78 15.61
CA LEU A 467 23.98 19.98 16.14
C LEU A 467 23.21 19.29 15.01
N CYS A 468 22.48 18.23 15.38
CA CYS A 468 21.41 17.69 14.55
C CYS A 468 20.18 17.39 15.41
N LEU A 469 19.00 17.81 14.95
CA LEU A 469 17.71 17.56 15.58
C LEU A 469 16.90 16.60 14.72
N MET A 470 16.60 15.43 15.27
CA MET A 470 15.81 14.40 14.59
C MET A 470 14.63 13.98 15.47
N LEU A 471 13.55 13.55 14.83
CA LEU A 471 12.35 13.06 15.50
C LEU A 471 12.10 11.61 15.08
N PRO A 472 11.49 10.80 15.96
CA PRO A 472 10.86 9.55 15.53
C PRO A 472 9.68 9.88 14.61
N GLY A 473 9.66 9.32 13.41
CA GLY A 473 8.55 9.41 12.46
C GLY A 473 7.49 8.35 12.76
N GLY A 474 6.22 8.63 12.48
CA GLY A 474 5.11 7.70 12.71
C GLY A 474 3.92 8.33 13.40
N MET A 475 3.04 7.53 14.00
CA MET A 475 1.97 8.03 14.86
C MET A 475 2.35 7.93 16.33
N ALA A 476 1.90 8.89 17.11
CA ALA A 476 1.86 8.84 18.57
C ALA A 476 0.60 9.57 19.04
N ASP A 477 -0.15 8.99 19.98
CA ASP A 477 -1.34 9.62 20.58
C ASP A 477 -2.36 10.15 19.54
N GLY A 478 -2.60 9.40 18.46
CA GLY A 478 -3.55 9.83 17.42
C GLY A 478 -3.02 10.92 16.47
N GLN A 479 -1.77 11.36 16.61
CA GLN A 479 -1.13 12.35 15.73
C GLN A 479 -0.12 11.71 14.78
N MET A 480 -0.21 12.00 13.48
CA MET A 480 0.74 11.56 12.46
C MET A 480 1.91 12.55 12.36
N HIS A 481 3.13 12.04 12.38
CA HIS A 481 4.35 12.78 12.12
C HIS A 481 5.05 12.23 10.87
N PRO A 482 5.05 12.98 9.75
CA PRO A 482 5.60 12.50 8.48
C PRO A 482 7.07 12.88 8.22
N TYR A 483 7.77 13.53 9.17
CA TYR A 483 9.12 14.10 8.97
C TYR A 483 10.14 13.56 10.00
N GLY A 484 10.16 12.25 10.23
CA GLY A 484 11.07 11.61 11.17
C GLY A 484 11.53 10.24 10.70
N ILE A 485 12.46 9.64 11.44
CA ILE A 485 12.95 8.29 11.14
C ILE A 485 11.86 7.27 11.50
N SER A 486 11.46 6.47 10.52
CA SER A 486 10.49 5.39 10.69
C SER A 486 11.23 4.10 11.09
N GLY A 487 10.63 3.28 11.96
CA GLY A 487 11.18 1.97 12.34
C GLY A 487 12.43 2.04 13.23
N LYS A 488 13.13 0.90 13.33
CA LYS A 488 14.38 0.73 14.08
C LYS A 488 15.37 -0.13 13.28
N LEU A 489 16.65 -0.08 13.64
CA LEU A 489 17.70 -0.95 13.09
C LEU A 489 17.80 -2.25 13.89
N TYR A 490 17.86 -3.38 13.19
CA TYR A 490 17.97 -4.72 13.76
C TYR A 490 19.40 -5.26 13.66
N GLU A 491 19.75 -6.21 14.51
CA GLU A 491 21.03 -6.94 14.44
C GLU A 491 21.22 -7.62 13.07
N GLY A 492 22.39 -7.47 12.45
CA GLY A 492 22.70 -8.13 11.17
C GLY A 492 23.35 -7.23 10.12
N GLU A 493 23.32 -7.67 8.87
CA GLU A 493 23.81 -6.88 7.73
C GLU A 493 22.78 -5.79 7.40
N LEU A 494 23.23 -4.53 7.34
CA LEU A 494 22.41 -3.40 6.90
C LEU A 494 22.63 -3.19 5.40
N HIS A 495 21.58 -3.36 4.61
CA HIS A 495 21.58 -3.13 3.17
C HIS A 495 21.18 -1.71 2.80
N ALA A 496 21.67 -1.24 1.65
CA ALA A 496 21.39 0.12 1.18
C ALA A 496 19.88 0.43 1.03
N ASN A 497 19.06 -0.57 0.66
CA ASN A 497 17.62 -0.34 0.48
C ASN A 497 16.85 -0.23 1.81
N GLU A 498 17.26 -0.93 2.87
CA GLU A 498 16.65 -0.82 4.21
C GLU A 498 16.69 0.61 4.75
N LEU A 499 17.75 1.36 4.43
CA LEU A 499 17.82 2.77 4.78
C LEU A 499 16.71 3.59 4.13
N THR A 500 16.30 3.26 2.91
CA THR A 500 15.20 3.98 2.24
C THR A 500 13.85 3.71 2.91
N VAL A 501 13.70 2.56 3.58
CA VAL A 501 12.54 2.19 4.41
C VAL A 501 12.48 3.03 5.69
N LEU A 502 13.64 3.38 6.27
CA LEU A 502 13.67 4.15 7.53
C LEU A 502 13.51 5.67 7.34
N LEU A 503 13.81 6.22 6.16
CA LEU A 503 13.77 7.67 5.93
C LEU A 503 12.35 8.21 5.70
N PRO A 504 12.04 9.46 6.11
CA PRO A 504 10.69 10.02 5.94
C PRO A 504 10.35 10.26 4.47
N ASN A 505 9.09 10.04 4.10
CA ASN A 505 8.60 10.40 2.76
C ASN A 505 8.00 11.82 2.73
N ALA A 506 7.25 12.25 3.75
CA ALA A 506 6.65 13.59 3.82
C ALA A 506 5.92 14.11 2.54
N GLY A 507 5.48 13.22 1.65
CA GLY A 507 4.88 13.58 0.37
C GLY A 507 5.88 14.14 -0.65
N LYS A 508 7.18 13.97 -0.42
CA LYS A 508 8.27 14.37 -1.32
C LYS A 508 8.87 13.12 -1.99
N PRO A 509 9.29 13.19 -3.26
CA PRO A 509 9.93 12.06 -3.94
C PRO A 509 11.22 11.57 -3.26
N VAL A 510 11.92 12.49 -2.58
CA VAL A 510 13.16 12.21 -1.85
C VAL A 510 13.15 13.03 -0.55
N PRO A 511 13.52 12.44 0.60
CA PRO A 511 13.72 13.19 1.84
C PRO A 511 14.78 14.27 1.65
N THR A 512 14.58 15.41 2.31
CA THR A 512 15.51 16.54 2.22
C THR A 512 15.98 16.96 3.61
N LEU A 513 17.28 17.16 3.77
CA LEU A 513 17.88 17.78 4.95
C LEU A 513 17.98 19.29 4.72
N ALA A 514 17.74 20.05 5.79
CA ALA A 514 17.98 21.48 5.84
C ALA A 514 19.02 21.79 6.92
N THR A 515 19.78 22.85 6.68
CA THR A 515 20.68 23.43 7.67
C THR A 515 20.19 24.82 8.05
N ALA A 516 20.28 25.17 9.33
CA ALA A 516 19.90 26.48 9.84
C ALA A 516 20.76 26.88 11.04
N ARG A 517 20.42 28.02 11.66
CA ARG A 517 20.93 28.41 12.97
C ARG A 517 19.83 28.41 14.01
N ILE A 518 20.19 28.05 15.24
CA ILE A 518 19.31 28.04 16.40
C ILE A 518 20.03 28.71 17.58
N SER A 519 19.31 29.54 18.34
CA SER A 519 19.82 30.15 19.57
C SER A 519 19.83 29.13 20.72
N GLY A 520 20.60 29.35 21.77
CA GLY A 520 20.55 28.51 22.97
C GLY A 520 19.18 28.51 23.64
N GLU A 521 18.51 29.67 23.65
CA GLU A 521 17.13 29.82 24.14
C GLU A 521 16.16 28.95 23.33
N ASP A 522 16.20 29.05 22.00
CA ASP A 522 15.31 28.28 21.12
C ASP A 522 15.62 26.79 21.13
N LEU A 523 16.90 26.41 21.21
CA LEU A 523 17.31 25.01 21.32
C LEU A 523 16.70 24.38 22.58
N ARG A 524 16.83 25.05 23.73
CA ARG A 524 16.22 24.59 24.98
C ARG A 524 14.70 24.51 24.84
N ALA A 525 14.08 25.53 24.26
CA ALA A 525 12.63 25.57 24.07
C ALA A 525 12.12 24.41 23.20
N VAL A 526 12.81 24.10 22.08
CA VAL A 526 12.46 23.02 21.16
C VAL A 526 12.60 21.64 21.82
N LEU A 527 13.66 21.44 22.61
CA LEU A 527 13.89 20.20 23.36
C LEU A 527 12.81 19.97 24.43
N GLU A 528 12.38 21.02 25.12
CA GLU A 528 11.32 20.95 26.13
C GLU A 528 9.91 20.87 25.54
N SER A 529 9.62 21.58 24.45
CA SER A 529 8.28 21.62 23.86
C SER A 529 8.02 20.45 22.94
N GLY A 530 9.08 19.86 22.36
CA GLY A 530 8.92 18.91 21.26
C GLY A 530 8.19 19.55 20.07
N ARG A 531 7.53 18.72 19.27
CA ARG A 531 6.73 19.16 18.13
C ARG A 531 5.42 18.42 17.97
N THR A 532 4.41 19.15 17.49
CA THR A 532 3.12 18.63 17.07
C THR A 532 2.89 18.98 15.59
N PHE A 533 2.25 18.08 14.83
CA PHE A 533 2.17 18.16 13.35
C PHE A 533 0.76 18.37 12.80
N GLU A 534 -0.29 17.90 13.49
CA GLU A 534 -1.68 18.23 13.16
C GLU A 534 -2.58 18.31 14.41
N ARG A 535 -3.53 19.24 14.37
CA ARG A 535 -4.72 19.29 15.23
C ARG A 535 -5.91 19.55 14.31
N LYS A 536 -6.69 18.51 13.98
CA LYS A 536 -7.92 18.67 13.18
C LYS A 536 -9.19 18.81 13.99
N ASP A 537 -9.08 18.96 15.30
CA ASP A 537 -10.20 19.38 16.13
C ASP A 537 -9.73 20.22 17.31
N ALA A 538 -10.26 21.44 17.42
CA ALA A 538 -9.96 22.37 18.51
C ALA A 538 -10.64 21.97 19.85
N SER A 539 -11.37 20.85 19.84
CA SER A 539 -12.12 20.28 20.97
C SER A 539 -11.33 19.28 21.82
N ARG A 540 -10.19 18.77 21.35
CA ARG A 540 -9.37 17.78 22.07
C ARG A 540 -8.40 18.44 23.07
N GLU A 541 -8.10 17.74 24.17
CA GLU A 541 -6.94 18.01 25.02
C GLU A 541 -5.64 18.08 24.19
N ALA A 542 -4.59 18.71 24.71
CA ALA A 542 -3.35 18.87 23.95
C ALA A 542 -2.66 17.51 23.76
N PHE A 543 -2.41 17.11 22.51
CA PHE A 543 -1.64 15.90 22.18
C PHE A 543 -0.25 15.93 22.80
N ALA A 544 0.26 14.78 23.23
CA ALA A 544 1.65 14.66 23.63
C ALA A 544 2.57 14.96 22.43
N PRO A 545 3.57 15.86 22.56
CA PRO A 545 4.43 16.22 21.44
C PRO A 545 5.50 15.16 21.18
N PHE A 546 5.88 15.01 19.91
CA PHE A 546 7.05 14.24 19.50
C PHE A 546 8.32 14.92 20.04
N ARG A 547 9.26 14.12 20.55
CA ARG A 547 10.46 14.62 21.22
C ARG A 547 11.67 14.47 20.32
N TYR A 548 12.48 15.53 20.25
CA TYR A 548 13.70 15.52 19.45
C TYR A 548 14.79 14.71 20.15
N GLU A 549 15.39 13.81 19.40
CA GLU A 549 16.74 13.34 19.68
C GLU A 549 17.72 14.38 19.13
N VAL A 550 18.68 14.75 19.97
CA VAL A 550 19.72 15.72 19.63
C VAL A 550 21.06 15.04 19.58
N SER A 551 21.78 15.29 18.50
CA SER A 551 23.16 14.90 18.29
C SER A 551 24.04 16.15 18.41
N GLY A 552 25.19 16.02 19.08
CA GLY A 552 26.13 17.13 19.32
C GLY A 552 25.90 17.88 20.64
N ALA A 553 24.88 17.50 21.41
CA ALA A 553 24.60 18.06 22.73
C ALA A 553 24.34 16.95 23.78
N GLU A 554 24.77 17.20 25.01
CA GLU A 554 24.39 16.44 26.21
C GLU A 554 23.23 17.16 26.89
N VAL A 555 22.11 16.46 27.11
CA VAL A 555 20.90 17.05 27.72
C VAL A 555 20.45 16.23 28.92
N ASP A 556 20.32 16.89 30.07
CA ASP A 556 19.70 16.33 31.27
C ASP A 556 18.32 16.94 31.46
N TYR A 557 17.34 16.11 31.76
CA TYR A 557 15.95 16.53 31.95
C TYR A 557 15.46 16.19 33.35
N ASP A 558 14.54 16.99 33.88
CA ASP A 558 13.79 16.63 35.07
C ASP A 558 12.58 15.72 34.77
N ALA A 559 11.83 15.39 35.83
CA ALA A 559 10.65 14.53 35.73
C ALA A 559 9.51 15.14 34.90
N ASP A 560 9.47 16.47 34.78
CA ASP A 560 8.49 17.22 33.98
C ASP A 560 9.03 17.50 32.55
N ARG A 561 10.16 16.87 32.19
CA ARG A 561 10.88 17.04 30.93
C ARG A 561 11.36 18.47 30.67
N LYS A 562 11.67 19.22 31.73
CA LYS A 562 12.40 20.49 31.63
C LYS A 562 13.90 20.24 31.58
N VAL A 563 14.60 21.03 30.78
CA VAL A 563 16.04 20.86 30.59
C VAL A 563 16.78 21.43 31.80
N ARG A 564 17.39 20.55 32.59
CA ARG A 564 18.22 20.89 33.75
C ARG A 564 19.61 21.37 33.35
N SER A 565 20.21 20.69 32.38
CA SER A 565 21.49 21.08 31.80
C SER A 565 21.52 20.76 30.31
N LEU A 566 22.15 21.64 29.55
CA LEU A 566 22.34 21.51 28.11
C LEU A 566 23.76 21.92 27.80
N LYS A 567 24.57 20.95 27.33
CA LYS A 567 25.97 21.19 27.02
C LYS A 567 26.29 20.84 25.58
N VAL A 568 27.06 21.70 24.94
CA VAL A 568 27.65 21.44 23.62
C VAL A 568 29.16 21.44 23.79
N ASN A 569 29.83 20.37 23.36
CA ASN A 569 31.26 20.15 23.59
C ASN A 569 31.70 20.30 25.06
N GLY A 570 30.83 19.88 25.99
CA GLY A 570 31.08 19.94 27.45
C GLY A 570 30.91 21.33 28.07
N VAL A 571 30.53 22.35 27.30
CA VAL A 571 30.26 23.72 27.79
C VAL A 571 28.76 23.94 27.90
N GLU A 572 28.31 24.49 29.02
CA GLU A 572 26.90 24.83 29.23
C GLU A 572 26.44 25.91 28.25
N VAL A 573 25.31 25.68 27.60
CA VAL A 573 24.74 26.57 26.59
C VAL A 573 24.05 27.77 27.24
N ALA A 574 24.50 28.98 26.87
CA ALA A 574 23.85 30.24 27.20
C ALA A 574 22.74 30.58 26.17
N ASP A 575 21.77 31.41 26.56
CA ASP A 575 20.61 31.74 25.72
C ASP A 575 21.02 32.43 24.41
N GLU A 576 22.05 33.28 24.47
CA GLU A 576 22.61 34.01 23.34
C GLU A 576 23.57 33.21 22.44
N ASP A 577 23.95 31.98 22.83
CA ASP A 577 24.79 31.14 21.99
C ASP A 577 24.04 30.77 20.70
N VAL A 578 24.78 30.62 19.60
CA VAL A 578 24.18 30.29 18.30
C VAL A 578 24.91 29.10 17.70
N PHE A 579 24.14 28.07 17.36
CA PHE A 579 24.63 26.82 16.79
C PHE A 579 24.10 26.62 15.39
N THR A 580 24.91 26.02 14.52
CA THR A 580 24.44 25.46 13.26
C THR A 580 23.76 24.12 13.53
N VAL A 581 22.62 23.88 12.89
CA VAL A 581 21.80 22.69 13.12
C VAL A 581 21.35 22.07 11.81
N THR A 582 21.48 20.75 11.71
CA THR A 582 20.88 19.93 10.64
C THR A 582 19.56 19.32 11.13
N TYR A 583 18.56 19.26 10.26
CA TYR A 583 17.26 18.65 10.55
C TYR A 583 16.58 18.24 9.23
N PHE A 584 15.56 17.37 9.26
CA PHE A 584 14.73 17.15 8.08
C PHE A 584 13.98 18.42 7.72
N ASP A 585 13.91 18.81 6.44
CA ASP A 585 13.16 19.98 6.03
C ASP A 585 11.68 19.84 6.40
N GLY A 586 11.14 20.86 7.06
CA GLY A 586 9.82 20.79 7.67
C GLY A 586 9.76 20.03 8.99
N ALA A 587 10.92 19.60 9.54
CA ALA A 587 11.34 19.03 10.85
C ALA A 587 11.27 19.91 12.10
N VAL A 588 11.56 21.19 11.93
CA VAL A 588 11.60 22.18 13.02
C VAL A 588 10.76 23.38 12.59
N GLU A 589 10.03 23.99 13.54
CA GLU A 589 9.27 25.20 13.27
C GLU A 589 10.21 26.36 12.91
N THR A 590 9.97 27.01 11.78
CA THR A 590 10.84 28.10 11.29
C THR A 590 10.93 29.29 12.25
N SER A 591 9.91 29.51 13.09
CA SER A 591 9.93 30.53 14.14
C SER A 591 10.93 30.27 15.27
N ARG A 592 11.45 29.05 15.38
CA ARG A 592 12.49 28.66 16.35
C ARG A 592 13.91 28.76 15.77
N LEU A 593 14.03 29.19 14.52
CA LEU A 593 15.30 29.28 13.81
C LEU A 593 15.66 30.76 13.61
N THR A 594 16.90 31.13 13.88
CA THR A 594 17.35 32.53 13.86
C THR A 594 17.61 33.06 12.45
N ASP A 595 18.02 32.19 11.52
CA ASP A 595 18.27 32.52 10.12
C ASP A 595 17.63 31.46 9.19
N ALA A 596 16.29 31.47 9.07
CA ALA A 596 15.56 30.56 8.17
C ALA A 596 15.95 30.69 6.68
N ALA A 597 16.76 31.70 6.32
CA ALA A 597 17.22 31.98 4.96
C ALA A 597 18.54 31.29 4.57
N VAL A 598 19.21 30.57 5.49
CA VAL A 598 20.45 29.81 5.19
C VAL A 598 20.15 28.33 4.89
N SER A 599 18.92 28.02 4.48
CA SER A 599 18.49 26.65 4.17
C SER A 599 19.14 26.15 2.88
N ASP A 600 20.36 25.61 3.00
CA ASP A 600 20.86 24.68 2.01
C ASP A 600 20.05 23.39 2.12
N VAL A 601 18.95 23.33 1.39
CA VAL A 601 18.06 22.16 1.34
C VAL A 601 18.64 21.19 0.33
N LYS A 602 19.11 20.04 0.82
CA LYS A 602 19.70 19.01 -0.01
C LYS A 602 18.87 17.73 0.07
N PRO A 603 18.67 17.01 -1.05
CA PRO A 603 18.19 15.65 -0.97
C PRO A 603 19.15 14.84 -0.11
N VAL A 604 18.63 13.91 0.69
CA VAL A 604 19.47 12.90 1.32
C VAL A 604 20.17 12.15 0.18
N PRO A 605 21.52 12.15 0.14
CA PRO A 605 22.24 11.49 -0.94
C PRO A 605 21.97 9.98 -0.90
N ALA A 606 22.13 9.29 -2.04
CA ALA A 606 22.24 7.84 -2.05
C ALA A 606 23.33 7.45 -1.03
N PHE A 607 22.95 6.69 -0.01
CA PHE A 607 23.62 6.67 1.30
C PHE A 607 25.07 6.14 1.26
N THR A 608 25.53 5.60 0.13
CA THR A 608 26.94 5.29 -0.13
C THR A 608 27.89 6.49 0.07
N ALA A 609 27.39 7.73 0.05
CA ALA A 609 28.16 8.94 0.38
C ALA A 609 28.25 9.28 1.88
N CYS A 610 27.38 8.74 2.74
CA CYS A 610 27.39 8.96 4.20
C CYS A 610 28.39 8.05 4.95
N LYS A 611 29.23 7.29 4.22
CA LYS A 611 30.21 6.29 4.70
C LYS A 611 31.38 6.84 5.55
N ALA A 612 31.25 7.99 6.20
CA ALA A 612 32.37 8.65 6.87
C ALA A 612 32.43 8.53 8.40
N ALA A 613 31.62 7.69 9.07
CA ALA A 613 31.88 7.38 10.49
C ALA A 613 31.71 5.90 10.79
N ARG A 614 32.70 5.38 11.52
CA ARG A 614 32.95 3.99 11.87
C ARG A 614 31.99 3.43 12.90
#